data_AF-A0A2R2MMZ7-F1
#
_entry.id   AF-A0A2R2MMZ7-F1
#
_cell.length_a   1.000
_cell.length_b   1.000
_cell.length_c   1.000
_cell.angle_alpha   90.00
_cell.angle_beta   90.00
_cell.angle_gamma   90.00
#
_symmetry.space_group_name_H-M   'P 1'
#
loop_
_entity.id
_entity.type
_entity.pdbx_description
1 polymer ?
#
loop_
_entity_poly.entity_id
_entity_poly.type
_entity_poly.pdbx_seq_one_letter_code
_entity_poly.pdbx_strand_id
1 'polypeptide(L)'
;MAVSNTIGSNVFDVLIGLAFPWFLKTAMIHAGSMVHINSNGLVFAVVLLFLTVIVTIAAIHFVGWVLNKKLGIICICVYCLFLTFAIMIEFNVFGYVNPPTCTE
;
A
#
# COMPACT_ATOMS: atom_id res chain seq x y z
N MET A 1 19.74 -13.66 0.75
CA MET A 1 20.01 -12.44 -0.06
C MET A 1 18.75 -11.86 -0.69
N ALA A 2 17.80 -12.67 -1.18
CA ALA A 2 16.55 -12.15 -1.77
C ALA A 2 15.67 -11.35 -0.79
N VAL A 3 15.47 -11.86 0.42
CA VAL A 3 14.57 -11.24 1.42
C VAL A 3 15.03 -9.83 1.84
N SER A 4 16.33 -9.64 2.05
CA SER A 4 16.90 -8.34 2.41
C SER A 4 16.82 -7.32 1.27
N ASN A 5 16.94 -7.75 0.01
CA ASN A 5 16.73 -6.87 -1.15
C ASN A 5 15.25 -6.44 -1.25
N THR A 6 14.32 -7.37 -1.04
CA THR A 6 12.88 -7.06 -1.05
C THR A 6 12.48 -6.12 0.09
N ILE A 7 13.00 -6.32 1.31
CA ILE A 7 12.75 -5.41 2.44
C ILE A 7 13.36 -4.04 2.18
N GLY A 8 14.61 -3.98 1.70
CA GLY A 8 15.30 -2.72 1.41
C GLY A 8 14.60 -1.90 0.33
N SER A 9 14.18 -2.54 -0.77
CA SER A 9 13.47 -1.85 -1.86
C SER A 9 12.12 -1.28 -1.39
N ASN A 10 11.35 -2.01 -0.60
CA ASN A 10 10.06 -1.52 -0.08
C ASN A 10 10.24 -0.32 0.86
N VAL A 11 11.25 -0.36 1.74
CA VAL A 11 11.55 0.74 2.65
C VAL A 11 12.02 1.97 1.87
N PHE A 12 12.84 1.77 0.85
CA PHE A 12 13.29 2.83 -0.04
C PHE A 12 12.12 3.46 -0.82
N ASP A 13 11.21 2.66 -1.39
CA ASP A 13 10.05 3.17 -2.15
C ASP A 13 9.10 4.00 -1.28
N VAL A 14 8.89 3.62 -0.02
CA VAL A 14 8.06 4.41 0.91
C VAL A 14 8.75 5.74 1.28
N LEU A 15 10.05 5.73 1.57
CA LEU A 15 10.77 6.93 1.99
C LEU A 15 11.04 7.89 0.83
N ILE A 16 11.50 7.37 -0.31
CA ILE A 16 11.91 8.18 -1.45
C ILE A 16 10.75 8.33 -2.45
N GLY A 17 10.00 7.27 -2.74
CA GLY A 17 8.90 7.36 -3.71
C GLY A 17 7.71 8.18 -3.20
N LEU A 18 7.38 8.07 -1.91
CA LEU A 18 6.24 8.77 -1.32
C LEU A 18 6.63 10.02 -0.50
N ALA A 19 7.62 9.96 0.39
CA ALA A 19 7.90 11.09 1.27
C ALA A 19 8.68 12.23 0.60
N PHE A 20 9.56 11.92 -0.36
CA PHE A 20 10.39 12.93 -1.03
C PHE A 20 9.58 13.94 -1.88
N PRO A 21 8.61 13.55 -2.72
CA PRO A 21 7.79 14.50 -3.48
C PRO A 21 6.97 15.43 -2.58
N TRP A 22 6.47 14.89 -1.46
CA TRP A 22 5.70 15.65 -0.47
C TRP A 22 6.58 16.66 0.25
N PHE A 23 7.78 16.26 0.67
CA PHE A 23 8.78 17.15 1.25
C PHE A 23 9.18 18.26 0.28
N LEU A 24 9.42 17.95 -0.99
CA LEU A 24 9.78 18.94 -2.00
C LEU A 24 8.66 19.97 -2.21
N LYS A 25 7.40 19.53 -2.22
CA LYS A 25 6.22 20.39 -2.37
C LYS A 25 6.06 21.35 -1.19
N THR A 26 6.22 20.88 0.04
CA THR A 26 6.06 21.71 1.26
C THR A 26 7.28 22.59 1.55
N ALA A 27 8.48 22.17 1.13
CA ALA A 27 9.72 22.91 1.38
C ALA A 27 10.03 23.95 0.29
N MET A 28 9.87 23.62 -1.00
CA MET A 28 10.33 24.48 -2.10
C MET A 28 9.20 25.19 -2.87
N ILE A 29 8.04 24.57 -3.02
CA ILE A 29 6.98 25.10 -3.90
C ILE A 29 5.98 25.96 -3.11
N HIS A 30 5.60 25.54 -1.90
CA HIS A 30 4.74 26.31 -0.99
C HIS A 30 5.28 26.24 0.44
N ALA A 31 6.32 27.03 0.73
CA ALA A 31 6.95 27.10 2.05
C ALA A 31 5.91 27.44 3.14
N GLY A 32 5.57 26.46 3.97
CA GLY A 32 4.61 26.60 5.07
C GLY A 32 3.14 26.28 4.74
N SER A 33 2.80 25.81 3.54
CA SER A 33 1.42 25.35 3.27
C SER A 33 1.19 23.91 3.74
N MET A 34 0.06 23.67 4.41
CA MET A 34 -0.39 22.32 4.72
C MET A 34 -0.90 21.63 3.45
N VAL A 35 -0.35 20.46 3.11
CA VAL A 35 -0.88 19.66 2.01
C VAL A 35 -2.21 19.06 2.46
N HIS A 36 -3.31 19.65 1.98
CA HIS A 36 -4.64 19.08 2.16
C HIS A 36 -4.75 17.76 1.39
N ILE A 37 -4.69 16.65 2.12
CA ILE A 37 -4.91 15.31 1.57
C ILE A 37 -6.41 15.09 1.48
N ASN A 38 -7.00 15.35 0.32
CA ASN A 38 -8.44 15.26 0.10
C ASN A 38 -8.86 13.85 -0.38
N SER A 39 -8.41 12.81 0.31
CA SER A 39 -8.83 11.43 0.05
C SER A 39 -8.93 10.67 1.36
N ASN A 40 -10.16 10.43 1.81
CA ASN A 40 -10.44 9.40 2.82
C ASN A 40 -9.89 8.03 2.37
N GLY A 41 -9.71 7.82 1.06
CA GLY A 41 -9.04 6.65 0.47
C GLY A 41 -7.62 6.39 0.96
N LEU A 42 -6.85 7.42 1.36
CA LEU A 42 -5.50 7.22 1.90
C LEU A 42 -5.53 6.42 3.21
N VAL A 43 -6.48 6.73 4.10
CA VAL A 43 -6.63 6.02 5.39
C VAL A 43 -7.02 4.57 5.13
N PHE A 44 -7.96 4.32 4.22
CA PHE A 44 -8.34 2.95 3.83
C PHE A 44 -7.16 2.20 3.22
N ALA A 45 -6.38 2.82 2.33
CA ALA A 45 -5.19 2.21 1.73
C ALA A 45 -4.12 1.85 2.78
N VAL A 46 -3.87 2.73 3.76
CA VAL A 46 -2.93 2.46 4.85
C VAL A 46 -3.41 1.30 5.73
N VAL A 47 -4.70 1.28 6.12
CA VAL A 47 -5.29 0.19 6.91
C VAL A 47 -5.20 -1.14 6.15
N LEU A 48 -5.53 -1.12 4.86
CA LEU A 48 -5.41 -2.27 3.97
C LEU A 48 -3.97 -2.78 3.88
N LEU A 49 -3.00 -1.88 3.72
CA LEU A 49 -1.58 -2.26 3.71
C LEU A 49 -1.15 -2.91 5.03
N PHE A 50 -1.52 -2.34 6.18
CA PHE A 50 -1.22 -2.96 7.48
C PHE A 50 -1.86 -4.35 7.61
N LEU A 51 -3.11 -4.50 7.17
CA LEU A 51 -3.81 -5.79 7.18
C LEU A 51 -3.05 -6.85 6.37
N THR A 52 -2.54 -6.50 5.18
CA THR A 52 -1.77 -7.46 4.36
C THR A 52 -0.47 -7.91 5.02
N VAL A 53 0.23 -7.02 5.71
CA VAL A 53 1.45 -7.38 6.44
C VAL A 53 1.12 -8.40 7.53
N ILE A 54 0.05 -8.16 8.29
CA ILE A 54 -0.41 -9.07 9.35
C ILE A 54 -0.79 -10.44 8.77
N VAL A 55 -1.61 -10.46 7.71
CA VAL A 55 -2.04 -11.71 7.03
C VAL A 55 -0.83 -12.48 6.49
N THR A 56 0.14 -11.78 5.91
CA THR A 56 1.35 -12.41 5.35
C THR A 56 2.22 -13.03 6.44
N ILE A 57 2.44 -12.32 7.56
CA ILE A 57 3.18 -12.86 8.72
C ILE A 57 2.45 -14.07 9.31
N ALA A 58 1.13 -14.00 9.46
CA ALA A 58 0.33 -15.12 9.95
C ALA A 58 0.44 -16.34 9.03
N ALA A 59 0.34 -16.15 7.70
CA ALA A 59 0.48 -17.22 6.72
C ALA A 59 1.87 -17.90 6.78
N ILE A 60 2.94 -17.12 6.96
CA ILE A 60 4.30 -17.64 7.13
C ILE A 60 4.41 -18.43 8.45
N HIS A 61 3.80 -17.93 9.52
CA HIS A 61 3.79 -18.60 10.82
C HIS A 61 3.09 -19.96 10.78
N PHE A 62 1.92 -20.05 10.11
CA PHE A 62 1.19 -21.33 9.96
C PHE A 62 1.94 -22.38 9.13
N VAL A 63 2.84 -21.96 8.24
CA VAL A 63 3.69 -22.88 7.44
C VAL A 63 5.01 -23.21 8.17
N GLY A 64 5.19 -22.73 9.40
CA GLY A 64 6.37 -23.05 10.23
C GLY A 64 7.64 -22.35 9.76
N TRP A 65 7.53 -21.12 9.21
CA TRP A 65 8.67 -20.31 8.78
C TRP A 65 9.52 -20.91 7.65
N VAL A 66 8.99 -21.89 6.90
CA VAL A 66 9.65 -22.49 5.74
C VAL A 66 9.00 -22.00 4.45
N LEU A 67 9.80 -21.38 3.58
CA LEU A 67 9.34 -20.92 2.28
C LEU A 67 9.14 -22.10 1.32
N ASN A 68 7.90 -22.59 1.24
CA ASN A 68 7.50 -23.67 0.33
C ASN A 68 6.79 -23.12 -0.92
N LYS A 69 6.81 -23.85 -2.04
CA LYS A 69 6.06 -23.48 -3.27
C LYS A 69 4.56 -23.27 -3.01
N LYS A 70 3.97 -24.05 -2.10
CA LYS A 70 2.58 -23.87 -1.65
C LYS A 70 2.34 -22.52 -0.99
N LEU A 71 3.27 -22.06 -0.13
CA LEU A 71 3.21 -20.75 0.51
C LEU A 71 3.32 -19.63 -0.54
N GLY A 72 4.18 -19.80 -1.55
CA GLY A 72 4.27 -18.85 -2.67
C GLY A 72 2.95 -18.67 -3.43
N ILE A 73 2.25 -19.78 -3.74
CA ILE A 73 0.92 -19.72 -4.39
C ILE A 73 -0.10 -19.01 -3.49
N ILE A 74 -0.12 -19.34 -2.20
CA ILE A 74 -1.01 -18.70 -1.23
C ILE A 74 -0.74 -17.18 -1.17
N CYS A 75 0.53 -16.76 -1.12
CA CYS A 75 0.89 -15.34 -1.12
C CYS A 75 0.43 -14.63 -2.40
N ILE A 76 0.57 -15.25 -3.58
CA ILE A 76 0.07 -14.67 -4.84
C ILE A 76 -1.46 -14.54 -4.81
N CYS A 77 -2.18 -15.56 -4.34
CA CYS A 77 -3.64 -15.50 -4.21
C CYS A 77 -4.09 -14.38 -3.26
N VAL A 78 -3.47 -14.26 -2.09
CA VAL A 78 -3.74 -13.19 -1.12
C VAL A 78 -3.45 -11.81 -1.73
N TYR A 79 -2.35 -11.69 -2.49
CA TYR A 79 -2.00 -10.45 -3.18
C TYR A 79 -3.03 -10.05 -4.24
N CYS A 80 -3.50 -10.98 -5.08
CA CYS A 80 -4.53 -10.70 -6.08
C CYS A 80 -5.87 -10.29 -5.43
N LEU A 81 -6.27 -10.96 -4.34
CA LEU A 81 -7.45 -10.60 -3.56
C LEU A 81 -7.33 -9.18 -3.02
N PHE A 82 -6.22 -8.87 -2.38
CA PHE A 82 -5.92 -7.54 -1.85
C PHE A 82 -5.99 -6.46 -2.93
N LEU A 83 -5.30 -6.67 -4.05
CA LEU A 83 -5.26 -5.73 -5.16
C LEU A 83 -6.67 -5.45 -5.70
N THR A 84 -7.48 -6.50 -5.82
CA THR A 84 -8.88 -6.39 -6.26
C THR A 84 -9.70 -5.52 -5.29
N PHE A 85 -9.58 -5.75 -3.97
CA PHE A 85 -10.24 -4.93 -2.96
C PHE A 85 -9.76 -3.48 -2.95
N ALA A 86 -8.45 -3.23 -3.08
CA ALA A 86 -7.89 -1.90 -3.13
C ALA A 86 -8.43 -1.11 -4.34
N ILE A 87 -8.48 -1.73 -5.52
CA ILE A 87 -9.06 -1.15 -6.74
C ILE A 87 -10.54 -0.86 -6.53
N MET A 88 -11.34 -1.82 -6.04
CA MET A 88 -12.78 -1.61 -5.83
C MET A 88 -13.10 -0.45 -4.86
N ILE A 89 -12.26 -0.24 -3.83
CA ILE A 89 -12.40 0.89 -2.90
C ILE A 89 -12.08 2.21 -3.59
N GLU A 90 -10.99 2.26 -4.38
CA GLU A 90 -10.60 3.47 -5.11
C GLU A 90 -11.65 3.86 -6.18
N PHE A 91 -12.28 2.88 -6.82
CA PHE A 91 -13.39 3.07 -7.77
C PHE A 91 -14.75 3.32 -7.10
N ASN A 92 -14.81 3.57 -5.79
CA ASN A 92 -16.04 3.87 -5.05
C ASN A 92 -17.15 2.80 -5.16
N VAL A 93 -16.81 1.54 -5.42
CA VAL A 93 -17.83 0.47 -5.58
C VAL A 93 -18.60 0.21 -4.28
N PHE A 94 -17.95 0.38 -3.12
CA PHE A 94 -18.54 0.12 -1.80
C PHE A 94 -19.11 1.38 -1.11
N GLY A 95 -18.88 2.57 -1.66
CA GLY A 95 -19.33 3.86 -1.11
C GLY A 95 -18.61 5.03 -1.78
N TYR A 96 -19.18 6.24 -1.70
CA TYR A 96 -18.54 7.47 -2.22
C TYR A 96 -17.39 7.89 -1.28
N VAL A 97 -16.21 7.30 -1.46
CA VAL A 97 -15.01 7.53 -0.61
C VAL A 97 -14.04 8.52 -1.27
N ASN A 98 -14.02 8.58 -2.59
CA ASN A 98 -13.18 9.46 -3.42
C ASN A 98 -14.05 10.44 -4.24
N PRO A 99 -13.62 11.68 -4.50
CA PRO A 99 -14.25 12.51 -5.53
C PRO A 99 -14.16 11.83 -6.91
N PRO A 100 -15.09 12.11 -7.85
CA PRO A 100 -15.01 11.54 -9.19
C PRO A 100 -13.66 11.89 -9.82
N THR A 101 -12.97 10.88 -10.36
CA THR A 101 -11.85 11.10 -11.28
C THR A 101 -12.38 11.95 -12.43
N CYS A 102 -11.73 13.10 -12.66
CA CYS A 102 -12.13 14.21 -13.51
C CYS A 102 -13.14 13.86 -14.63
N THR A 103 -14.21 14.65 -14.74
CA THR A 103 -14.98 14.75 -15.98
C THR A 103 -14.06 15.26 -17.09
N GLU A 104 -14.07 14.56 -18.23
CA GLU A 104 -13.43 15.00 -19.47
C GLU A 104 -13.87 16.41 -19.88
#